data_AF-A0A258WXA7-F1
#
_entry.id   AF-A0A258WXA7-F1
#
_cell.length_a   1.000
_cell.length_b   1.000
_cell.length_c   1.000
_cell.angle_alpha   90.00
_cell.angle_beta   90.00
_cell.angle_gamma   90.00
#
_symmetry.space_group_name_H-M   'P 1'
#
loop_
_entity.id
_entity.type
_entity.pdbx_description
1 polymer ?
#
loop_
_entity_poly.entity_id
_entity_poly.type
_entity_poly.pdbx_seq_one_letter_code
_entity_poly.pdbx_strand_id
1 'polypeptide(L)'
;MYYVIQRHHNNHKKHYFVYAVAKYISAKNTQNIIFEIHKDGAVKRKWSPKEDIILLTSDKELFVITIQRLEAIQEHHLEKINASQEKLNHEINHFHKTMQEEFETIKLSSASNFKH
;
A
#
# COMPACT_ATOMS: atom_id res chain seq x y z
N MET A 1 -26.29 3.56 12.09
CA MET A 1 -24.99 2.90 11.80
C MET A 1 -24.18 3.85 10.96
N TYR A 2 -22.87 3.92 11.18
CA TYR A 2 -21.96 4.75 10.39
C TYR A 2 -20.89 3.88 9.73
N TYR A 3 -20.44 4.31 8.57
CA TYR A 3 -19.41 3.68 7.78
C TYR A 3 -18.17 4.55 7.79
N VAL A 4 -17.02 3.93 8.02
CA VAL A 4 -15.73 4.61 8.18
C VAL A 4 -14.75 4.07 7.15
N ILE A 5 -14.09 4.96 6.44
CA ILE A 5 -12.89 4.70 5.65
C ILE A 5 -11.74 5.44 6.35
N GLN A 6 -10.73 4.70 6.78
CA GLN A 6 -9.57 5.23 7.51
C GLN A 6 -8.29 4.90 6.75
N ARG A 7 -7.37 5.84 6.61
CA ARG A 7 -6.04 5.61 6.04
C ARG A 7 -5.26 4.56 6.83
N HIS A 8 -4.48 3.76 6.13
CA HIS A 8 -3.58 2.78 6.71
C HIS A 8 -2.15 3.08 6.30
N HIS A 9 -1.32 3.42 7.28
CA HIS A 9 0.06 3.86 7.07
C HIS A 9 1.05 2.69 6.93
N ASN A 10 0.73 1.52 7.48
CA ASN A 10 1.70 0.45 7.66
C ASN A 10 1.70 -0.62 6.55
N ASN A 11 1.00 -0.39 5.43
CA ASN A 11 0.99 -1.35 4.32
C ASN A 11 0.99 -0.66 2.95
N HIS A 12 2.09 -0.81 2.23
CA HIS A 12 2.27 -0.26 0.88
C HIS A 12 1.29 -0.83 -0.15
N LYS A 13 0.67 -1.98 0.13
CA LYS A 13 -0.34 -2.62 -0.72
C LYS A 13 -1.77 -2.39 -0.27
N LYS A 14 -2.00 -1.80 0.91
CA LYS A 14 -3.33 -1.54 1.46
C LYS A 14 -3.35 -0.20 2.16
N HIS A 15 -3.85 0.81 1.47
CA HIS A 15 -3.80 2.22 1.89
C HIS A 15 -4.92 2.63 2.84
N TYR A 16 -5.92 1.77 3.10
CA TYR A 16 -7.04 2.09 3.97
C TYR A 16 -7.70 0.87 4.62
N PHE A 17 -8.45 1.12 5.68
CA PHE A 17 -9.36 0.22 6.36
C PHE A 17 -10.79 0.70 6.20
N VAL A 18 -11.70 -0.26 6.10
CA VAL A 18 -13.14 -0.01 6.06
C VAL A 18 -13.80 -0.76 7.21
N TYR A 19 -14.68 -0.08 7.94
CA TYR A 19 -15.43 -0.69 9.03
C TYR A 19 -16.72 0.08 9.33
N ALA A 20 -17.69 -0.61 9.92
CA ALA A 20 -18.92 -0.01 10.40
C ALA A 20 -18.90 0.16 11.92
N VAL A 21 -19.49 1.24 12.40
CA VAL A 21 -19.56 1.59 13.82
C VAL A 21 -20.99 1.97 14.18
N ALA A 22 -21.41 1.62 15.40
CA ALA A 22 -22.74 1.97 15.87
C ALA A 22 -22.82 3.45 16.23
N LYS A 23 -21.78 3.96 16.89
CA LYS A 23 -21.67 5.33 17.39
C LYS A 23 -20.24 5.83 17.27
N TYR A 24 -20.09 7.15 17.26
CA TYR A 24 -18.80 7.81 17.37
C TYR A 24 -18.94 9.06 18.24
N ILE A 25 -17.82 9.47 18.84
CA ILE A 25 -17.70 10.70 19.62
C ILE A 25 -16.59 11.52 18.96
N SER A 26 -16.93 12.74 18.55
CA SER A 26 -15.99 13.69 17.96
C SER A 26 -16.25 15.06 18.58
N ALA A 27 -15.21 15.70 19.11
CA ALA A 27 -15.28 17.05 19.65
C ALA A 27 -14.42 18.00 18.78
N LYS A 28 -14.81 19.27 18.62
CA LYS A 28 -14.11 20.19 17.71
C LYS A 28 -12.63 20.39 18.07
N ASN A 29 -12.32 20.36 19.36
CA ASN A 29 -10.99 20.61 19.92
C ASN A 29 -10.11 19.35 20.06
N THR A 30 -10.60 18.17 19.70
CA THR A 30 -9.80 16.93 19.76
C THR A 30 -9.24 16.58 18.38
N GLN A 31 -8.01 16.10 18.34
CA GLN A 31 -7.43 15.53 17.11
C GLN A 31 -7.96 14.14 16.80
N ASN A 32 -8.60 13.47 17.77
CA ASN A 32 -9.11 12.12 17.62
C ASN A 32 -10.64 12.07 17.56
N ILE A 33 -11.14 11.05 16.87
CA ILE A 33 -12.51 10.53 16.94
C ILE A 33 -12.48 9.21 17.71
N ILE A 34 -13.46 8.99 18.58
CA ILE A 34 -13.64 7.73 19.29
C ILE A 34 -14.78 6.97 18.62
N PHE A 35 -14.53 5.74 18.22
CA PHE A 35 -15.52 4.84 17.63
C PHE A 35 -15.96 3.77 18.62
N GLU A 36 -17.26 3.55 18.75
CA GLU A 36 -17.82 2.46 19.55
C GLU A 36 -18.15 1.26 18.66
N ILE A 37 -17.42 0.17 18.89
CA ILE A 37 -17.53 -1.08 18.15
C ILE A 37 -18.07 -2.13 19.12
N HIS A 38 -19.18 -2.76 18.77
CA HIS A 38 -19.72 -3.87 19.54
C HIS A 38 -19.02 -5.15 19.06
N LYS A 39 -18.29 -5.81 19.95
CA LYS A 39 -17.63 -7.09 19.67
C LYS A 39 -17.88 -8.03 20.84
N ASP A 40 -18.43 -9.21 20.54
CA ASP A 40 -18.72 -10.27 21.53
C ASP A 40 -19.61 -9.80 22.70
N GLY A 41 -20.61 -8.96 22.41
CA GLY A 41 -21.52 -8.40 23.43
C GLY A 41 -20.93 -7.26 24.27
N ALA A 42 -19.64 -6.93 24.10
CA ALA A 42 -18.98 -5.83 24.80
C ALA A 42 -18.77 -4.61 23.89
N VAL A 43 -18.88 -3.41 24.47
CA VAL A 43 -18.53 -2.16 23.79
C VAL A 43 -17.01 -1.97 23.86
N LYS A 44 -16.34 -2.01 22.71
CA LYS A 44 -14.93 -1.64 22.57
C LYS A 44 -14.83 -0.26 21.95
N ARG A 45 -13.95 0.57 22.49
CA ARG A 45 -13.68 1.92 21.98
C ARG A 45 -12.36 1.92 21.21
N LYS A 46 -12.39 2.43 19.98
CA LYS A 46 -11.21 2.65 19.16
C LYS A 46 -10.99 4.15 19.00
N TRP A 47 -9.79 4.60 19.33
CA TRP A 47 -9.35 5.97 19.04
C TRP A 47 -8.77 6.02 17.64
N SER A 48 -9.09 7.05 16.88
CA SER A 48 -8.57 7.23 15.53
C SER A 48 -8.31 8.71 15.25
N PRO A 49 -7.13 9.07 14.72
CA PRO A 49 -6.82 10.44 14.32
C PRO A 49 -7.81 10.91 13.25
N LYS A 50 -8.29 12.15 13.37
CA LYS A 50 -9.21 12.76 12.40
C LYS A 50 -8.59 12.87 11.01
N GLU A 51 -7.30 13.20 10.97
CA GLU A 51 -6.50 13.29 9.75
C GLU A 51 -6.42 11.97 8.97
N ASP A 52 -6.62 10.84 9.67
CA ASP A 52 -6.66 9.52 9.04
C ASP A 52 -8.05 9.14 8.55
N ILE A 53 -9.11 9.90 8.88
CA ILE A 53 -10.47 9.58 8.44
C ILE A 53 -10.68 10.15 7.03
N ILE A 54 -10.73 9.26 6.05
CA ILE A 54 -11.00 9.59 4.65
C ILE A 54 -12.50 9.86 4.47
N LEU A 55 -13.34 9.02 5.07
CA LEU A 55 -14.79 9.17 5.02
C LEU A 55 -15.42 8.67 6.32
N LEU A 56 -16.35 9.44 6.86
CA LEU A 56 -17.25 9.03 7.94
C LEU A 56 -18.66 9.45 7.53
N THR A 57 -19.53 8.48 7.25
CA THR A 57 -20.87 8.76 6.73
C THR A 57 -21.91 7.76 7.22
N SER A 58 -23.17 8.18 7.33
CA SER A 58 -24.32 7.27 7.49
C SER A 58 -24.89 6.81 6.14
N ASP A 59 -24.50 7.45 5.05
CA ASP A 59 -24.92 7.12 3.69
C ASP A 59 -24.13 5.92 3.16
N LYS A 60 -24.84 4.80 2.97
CA LYS A 60 -24.26 3.54 2.49
C LYS A 60 -23.87 3.63 1.02
N GLU A 61 -24.63 4.33 0.18
CA GLU A 61 -24.35 4.42 -1.25
C GLU A 61 -23.07 5.22 -1.48
N LEU A 62 -22.94 6.38 -0.81
CA LEU A 62 -21.73 7.18 -0.84
C LEU A 62 -20.50 6.38 -0.38
N PHE A 63 -20.66 5.59 0.68
CA PHE A 63 -19.60 4.71 1.18
C PHE A 63 -19.16 3.67 0.14
N VAL A 64 -20.11 2.95 -0.48
CA VAL A 64 -19.81 1.94 -1.50
C VAL A 64 -19.12 2.56 -2.72
N ILE A 65 -19.64 3.68 -3.23
CA ILE A 65 -19.06 4.38 -4.38
C ILE A 65 -17.63 4.84 -4.07
N THR A 66 -17.40 5.32 -2.85
CA THR A 66 -16.07 5.78 -2.44
C THR A 66 -15.09 4.62 -2.32
N ILE A 67 -15.51 3.46 -1.78
CA ILE A 67 -14.68 2.25 -1.76
C ILE A 67 -14.31 1.83 -3.17
N GLN A 68 -15.27 1.70 -4.08
CA GLN A 68 -15.01 1.28 -5.46
C GLN A 68 -13.99 2.19 -6.16
N ARG A 69 -14.09 3.51 -5.95
CA ARG A 69 -13.11 4.47 -6.48
C ARG A 69 -11.73 4.27 -5.87
N LEU A 70 -11.64 4.05 -4.56
CA LEU A 70 -10.36 3.80 -3.89
C LEU A 70 -9.73 2.47 -4.29
N GLU A 71 -10.53 1.42 -4.51
CA GLU A 71 -10.09 0.13 -5.03
C GLU A 71 -9.52 0.26 -6.44
N ALA A 72 -10.22 0.96 -7.34
CA ALA A 72 -9.72 1.20 -8.69
C ALA A 72 -8.39 1.98 -8.72
N ILE A 73 -8.25 2.99 -7.85
CA ILE A 73 -6.98 3.74 -7.69
C ILE A 73 -5.87 2.82 -7.15
N GLN A 74 -6.20 1.99 -6.16
CA GLN A 74 -5.25 1.08 -5.55
C GLN A 74 -4.76 0.01 -6.53
N GLU A 75 -5.66 -0.53 -7.36
CA GLU A 75 -5.32 -1.49 -8.42
C GLU A 75 -4.34 -0.86 -9.42
N HIS A 76 -4.65 0.33 -9.94
CA HIS A 76 -3.76 1.06 -10.84
C HIS A 76 -2.39 1.38 -10.22
N HIS A 77 -2.35 1.72 -8.92
CA HIS A 77 -1.09 1.92 -8.21
C HIS A 77 -0.28 0.64 -8.07
N LEU A 78 -0.94 -0.48 -7.75
CA LEU A 78 -0.30 -1.79 -7.62
C LEU A 78 0.26 -2.27 -8.96
N GLU A 79 -0.45 -2.06 -10.06
CA GLU A 79 0.04 -2.36 -11.41
C GLU A 79 1.34 -1.60 -11.72
N LYS A 80 1.38 -0.30 -11.42
CA LYS A 80 2.60 0.51 -11.62
C LYS A 80 3.77 0.03 -10.75
N ILE A 81 3.51 -0.35 -9.50
CA ILE A 81 4.53 -0.90 -8.61
C ILE A 81 5.08 -2.20 -9.19
N ASN A 82 4.20 -3.10 -9.64
CA ASN A 82 4.59 -4.38 -10.22
C ASN A 82 5.41 -4.19 -11.50
N ALA A 83 4.95 -3.33 -12.43
CA ALA A 83 5.67 -3.03 -13.66
C ALA A 83 7.06 -2.42 -13.38
N SER A 84 7.16 -1.54 -12.37
CA SER A 84 8.43 -0.97 -11.95
C SER A 84 9.37 -2.03 -11.37
N GLN A 85 8.84 -2.97 -10.60
CA GLN A 85 9.61 -4.08 -10.04
C GLN A 85 10.11 -5.04 -11.12
N GLU A 86 9.28 -5.35 -12.11
CA GLU A 86 9.67 -6.17 -13.27
C GLU A 86 10.79 -5.52 -14.07
N LYS A 87 10.69 -4.21 -14.32
CA LYS A 87 11.74 -3.45 -15.01
C LYS A 87 13.05 -3.46 -14.24
N LEU A 88 12.99 -3.23 -12.92
CA LEU A 88 14.18 -3.29 -12.06
C LEU A 88 14.84 -4.68 -12.10
N ASN A 89 14.04 -5.75 -11.99
CA ASN A 89 14.55 -7.11 -12.06
C ASN A 89 15.19 -7.40 -13.43
N HIS A 90 14.61 -6.89 -14.52
CA HIS A 90 15.18 -6.99 -15.85
C HIS A 90 16.54 -6.28 -15.93
N GLU A 91 16.64 -5.05 -15.43
CA GLU A 91 17.90 -4.29 -15.41
C GLU A 91 18.99 -4.98 -14.59
N ILE A 92 18.65 -5.54 -13.42
CA ILE A 92 19.58 -6.33 -12.59
C ILE A 92 20.10 -7.54 -13.36
N ASN A 93 19.20 -8.29 -14.00
CA ASN A 93 19.58 -9.48 -14.76
C ASN A 93 20.44 -9.13 -15.98
N HIS A 94 20.10 -8.06 -16.68
CA HIS A 94 20.88 -7.55 -17.80
C HIS A 94 22.29 -7.16 -17.34
N PHE A 95 22.41 -6.38 -16.26
CA PHE A 95 23.69 -5.98 -15.70
C PHE A 95 24.56 -7.19 -15.33
N HIS A 96 24.00 -8.18 -14.63
CA HIS A 96 24.73 -9.41 -14.29
C HIS A 96 25.22 -10.15 -15.52
N LYS A 97 24.39 -10.27 -16.56
CA LYS A 97 24.76 -10.94 -17.81
C LYS A 97 25.89 -10.20 -18.52
N THR A 98 25.80 -8.88 -18.66
CA THR A 98 26.85 -8.06 -19.28
C THR A 98 28.16 -8.17 -18.50
N MET A 99 28.12 -8.07 -17.16
CA MET A 99 29.31 -8.25 -16.33
C MET A 99 29.95 -9.62 -16.54
N GLN A 100 29.14 -10.69 -16.63
CA GLN A 100 29.64 -12.04 -16.88
C GLN A 100 30.31 -12.17 -18.26
N GLU A 101 29.71 -11.59 -19.30
CA GLU A 101 30.26 -11.55 -20.65
C GLU A 101 31.59 -10.77 -20.72
N GLU A 102 31.67 -9.62 -20.05
CA GLU A 102 32.90 -8.84 -19.91
C GLU A 102 34.00 -9.63 -19.18
N PHE A 103 33.66 -10.32 -18.08
CA PHE A 103 34.62 -11.16 -17.35
C PHE A 103 35.16 -12.31 -18.21
N GLU A 104 34.32 -13.01 -18.97
CA GLU A 104 34.77 -14.08 -19.87
C GLU A 104 35.66 -13.53 -21.01
N THR A 105 35.34 -12.34 -21.53
CA THR A 105 36.15 -11.67 -22.55
C THR A 105 37.55 -11.30 -22.02
N ILE A 106 37.63 -10.77 -20.80
CA ILE A 106 38.91 -10.47 -20.13
C ILE A 106 39.72 -11.75 -19.89
N LYS A 107 39.08 -12.84 -19.48
CA LYS A 107 39.73 -14.12 -19.23
C LYS A 107 40.30 -14.75 -20.52
N LEU A 108 39.57 -14.67 -21.62
CA LEU A 108 40.03 -15.17 -22.92
C LEU A 108 41.18 -14.34 -23.50
N SER A 109 41.10 -13.01 -23.41
CA SER A 109 42.15 -12.10 -23.91
C SER A 109 43.46 -12.17 -23.10
N SER A 110 43.36 -12.37 -21.78
CA SER A 110 44.53 -12.61 -20.93
C SER A 110 45.18 -13.97 -21.19
N ALA A 111 44.42 -15.01 -21.52
CA ALA A 111 44.96 -16.32 -21.90
C ALA A 111 45.65 -16.33 -23.28
N SER A 112 45.23 -15.50 -24.23
CA SER A 112 45.88 -15.36 -25.54
C SER A 112 47.21 -14.61 -25.49
N ASN A 113 47.37 -13.65 -24.56
CA ASN A 113 48.59 -12.86 -24.43
C ASN A 113 49.77 -13.61 -23.76
N PHE A 114 49.56 -14.79 -23.20
CA PHE A 114 50.61 -15.63 -22.61
C PHE A 114 51.22 -16.65 -23.59
N LYS A 115 50.79 -16.68 -24.86
CA LYS A 115 51.27 -17.62 -25.90
C LYS A 115 52.26 -17.02 -26.91
N HIS A 116 52.73 -15.81 -26.69
CA HIS A 116 53.81 -15.17 -27.44
C HIS A 116 54.94 -14.76 -26.50
#